data_AF-A0A8E2F0W2-F1
#
_entry.id   AF-A0A8E2F0W2-F1
#
_cell.length_a   1.000
_cell.length_b   1.000
_cell.length_c   1.000
_cell.angle_alpha   90.00
_cell.angle_beta   90.00
_cell.angle_gamma   90.00
#
_symmetry.space_group_name_H-M   'P 1'
#
loop_
_entity.id
_entity.type
_entity.pdbx_description
1 polymer ?
#
loop_
_entity_poly.entity_id
_entity_poly.type
_entity_poly.pdbx_seq_one_letter_code
_entity_poly.pdbx_strand_id
1 'polypeptide(L)'
;MRFKASIQNISTFTKFTASLNSLGPLAWVKLSKDQVCFTIIPEQGTQVWAVLSIDTIFDSYTIQSAAQNVINLEVPLTSLHRALKSALQASSASIRLTKKDNVPLLALTIVTTSTSISNSGTTSSSTTTTATTTAPHGGALSTSGADNNHNHDDGFGFDGGTSSSSFECAFGRERETVVTQEVPVRVLSPETVAGLHEPRCREPDVHILLPPLLQLKGISDRFTKLALVGAKSGTGAGGLGGTAVAAAAAASSSSSMPRTRLEMAANMHGCLRLSIRTDAMSISSVWTGLSNPELDPAQVTGGEEGIRDHPSTKMKELGSADGRSEEGWATVRIDGRDWGKVMSVGRLGGRVIACFCHEHALILYVYLPNDNGLDESVLTYYVSSYSA
;
A
#
# COMPACT_ATOMS: atom_id res chain seq x y z
N MET A 1 -11.75 10.57 26.39
CA MET A 1 -10.85 9.54 25.84
C MET A 1 -9.56 10.23 25.44
N ARG A 2 -8.40 9.58 25.61
CA ARG A 2 -7.10 10.10 25.19
C ARG A 2 -6.38 9.00 24.43
N PHE A 3 -5.90 9.34 23.24
CA PHE A 3 -5.03 8.50 22.42
C PHE A 3 -3.87 9.36 21.96
N LYS A 4 -2.64 8.90 22.18
CA LYS A 4 -1.41 9.48 21.65
C LYS A 4 -0.46 8.32 21.36
N ALA A 5 0.16 8.31 20.18
CA ALA A 5 1.16 7.31 19.82
C ALA A 5 2.23 7.94 18.91
N SER A 6 3.47 7.47 19.03
CA SER A 6 4.50 7.70 18.01
C SER A 6 4.36 6.62 16.94
N ILE A 7 4.63 6.92 15.68
CA ILE A 7 4.60 5.93 14.60
C ILE A 7 6.00 5.35 14.44
N GLN A 8 6.14 4.04 14.64
CA GLN A 8 7.44 3.38 14.54
C GLN A 8 7.86 3.22 13.07
N ASN A 9 7.01 2.59 12.25
CA ASN A 9 7.30 2.34 10.84
C ASN A 9 6.29 3.04 9.93
N ILE A 10 6.58 4.30 9.60
CA ILE A 10 5.73 5.12 8.72
C ILE A 10 5.56 4.46 7.35
N SER A 11 6.61 3.80 6.83
CA SER A 11 6.56 3.17 5.51
C SER A 11 5.60 1.98 5.47
N THR A 12 5.65 1.09 6.46
CA THR A 12 4.75 -0.06 6.60
C THR A 12 3.32 0.42 6.82
N PHE A 13 3.12 1.38 7.72
CA PHE A 13 1.78 1.89 8.00
C PHE A 13 1.16 2.62 6.80
N THR A 14 1.97 3.34 6.01
CA THR A 14 1.53 3.96 4.76
C THR A 14 1.14 2.91 3.73
N LYS A 15 1.96 1.88 3.51
CA LYS A 15 1.66 0.76 2.59
C LYS A 15 0.39 0.00 3.01
N PHE A 16 0.21 -0.20 4.31
CA PHE A 16 -0.94 -0.89 4.89
C PHE A 16 -2.23 -0.10 4.68
N THR A 17 -2.20 1.20 5.00
CA THR A 17 -3.34 2.07 4.76
C THR A 17 -3.64 2.19 3.26
N ALA A 18 -2.61 2.14 2.40
CA ALA A 18 -2.78 2.14 0.95
C ALA A 18 -3.50 0.88 0.43
N SER A 19 -3.19 -0.31 0.97
CA SER A 19 -3.87 -1.55 0.57
C SER A 19 -5.32 -1.56 1.02
N LEU A 20 -5.59 -1.11 2.25
CA LEU A 20 -6.93 -0.95 2.79
C LEU A 20 -7.78 0.06 2.00
N ASN A 21 -7.19 1.22 1.67
CA ASN A 21 -7.87 2.29 0.92
C ASN A 21 -8.31 1.86 -0.50
N SER A 22 -7.70 0.80 -1.05
CA SER A 22 -8.11 0.26 -2.35
C SER A 22 -9.42 -0.54 -2.28
N LEU A 23 -9.81 -1.00 -1.09
CA LEU A 23 -10.95 -1.89 -0.86
C LEU A 23 -12.17 -1.12 -0.38
N GLY A 24 -11.96 -0.13 0.49
CA GLY A 24 -13.02 0.73 1.01
C GLY A 24 -12.51 2.12 1.40
N PRO A 25 -13.37 3.15 1.34
CA PRO A 25 -13.00 4.52 1.74
C PRO A 25 -12.98 4.73 3.27
N LEU A 26 -13.68 3.87 4.02
CA LEU A 26 -13.81 3.94 5.48
C LEU A 26 -13.32 2.63 6.09
N ALA A 27 -12.66 2.72 7.24
CA ALA A 27 -12.33 1.58 8.08
C ALA A 27 -12.80 1.81 9.51
N TRP A 28 -13.26 0.75 10.15
CA TRP A 28 -13.42 0.71 11.59
C TRP A 28 -12.11 0.31 12.23
N VAL A 29 -11.66 1.11 13.19
CA VAL A 29 -10.39 0.94 13.88
C VAL A 29 -10.67 0.75 15.35
N LYS A 30 -10.33 -0.43 15.87
CA LYS A 30 -10.38 -0.75 17.30
C LYS A 30 -8.97 -0.65 17.85
N LEU A 31 -8.74 0.34 18.70
CA LEU A 31 -7.48 0.54 19.43
C LEU A 31 -7.63 -0.08 20.82
N SER A 32 -6.82 -1.10 21.08
CA SER A 32 -6.68 -1.73 22.41
C SER A 32 -5.23 -1.58 22.89
N LYS A 33 -4.92 -2.02 24.11
CA LYS A 33 -3.55 -1.91 24.66
C LYS A 33 -2.53 -2.75 23.90
N ASP A 34 -2.92 -3.94 23.45
CA ASP A 34 -1.97 -4.90 22.87
C ASP A 34 -2.14 -5.04 21.35
N GLN A 35 -3.32 -4.72 20.83
CA GLN A 35 -3.69 -4.95 19.43
C GLN A 35 -4.46 -3.77 18.83
N VAL A 36 -4.26 -3.59 17.53
CA VAL A 36 -5.02 -2.67 16.69
C VAL A 36 -5.73 -3.48 15.62
N CYS A 37 -7.06 -3.37 15.56
CA CYS A 37 -7.85 -4.04 14.54
C CYS A 37 -8.38 -3.05 13.52
N PHE A 38 -8.23 -3.37 12.23
CA PHE A 38 -8.86 -2.63 11.13
C PHE A 38 -9.88 -3.53 10.44
N THR A 39 -11.12 -3.07 10.38
CA THR A 39 -12.21 -3.80 9.74
C THR A 39 -12.79 -2.97 8.60
N ILE A 40 -12.93 -3.59 7.42
CA ILE A 40 -13.58 -2.99 6.26
C ILE A 40 -14.68 -3.94 5.81
N ILE A 41 -15.92 -3.46 5.85
CA ILE A 41 -17.07 -4.17 5.32
C ILE A 41 -17.67 -3.29 4.23
N PRO A 42 -17.27 -3.49 2.96
CA PRO A 42 -17.91 -2.78 1.86
C PRO A 42 -19.33 -3.33 1.62
N GLU A 43 -20.19 -2.53 0.98
CA GLU A 43 -21.52 -2.98 0.56
C GLU A 43 -21.44 -4.13 -0.47
N GLN A 44 -20.43 -4.10 -1.34
CA GLN A 44 -20.12 -5.15 -2.31
C GLN A 44 -18.62 -5.38 -2.39
N GLY A 45 -18.21 -6.64 -2.48
CA GLY A 45 -16.82 -7.04 -2.69
C GLY A 45 -16.19 -7.66 -1.44
N THR A 46 -14.87 -7.51 -1.31
CA THR A 46 -14.06 -8.19 -0.31
C THR A 46 -14.15 -7.51 1.06
N GLN A 47 -14.41 -8.29 2.10
CA GLN A 47 -14.32 -7.83 3.48
C GLN A 47 -12.90 -8.05 4.01
N VAL A 48 -12.45 -7.19 4.92
CA VAL A 48 -11.13 -7.30 5.55
C VAL A 48 -11.27 -7.25 7.05
N TRP A 49 -10.58 -8.17 7.70
CA TRP A 49 -10.38 -8.22 9.14
C TRP A 49 -8.88 -8.28 9.41
N ALA A 50 -8.29 -7.14 9.78
CA ALA A 50 -6.86 -7.06 10.09
C ALA A 50 -6.68 -6.94 11.59
N VAL A 51 -5.87 -7.82 12.16
CA VAL A 51 -5.47 -7.80 13.57
C VAL A 51 -3.97 -7.65 13.60
N LEU A 52 -3.50 -6.50 14.08
CA LEU A 52 -2.08 -6.19 14.18
C LEU A 52 -1.70 -6.05 15.64
N SER A 53 -0.53 -6.58 16.01
CA SER A 53 0.11 -6.18 17.26
C SER A 53 0.41 -4.68 17.22
N ILE A 54 0.05 -3.96 18.28
CA ILE A 54 0.16 -2.50 18.33
C ILE A 54 1.60 -2.03 18.09
N ASP A 55 2.57 -2.82 18.53
CA ASP A 55 4.00 -2.55 18.42
C ASP A 55 4.49 -2.59 16.97
N THR A 56 3.74 -3.19 16.05
CA THR A 56 4.09 -3.20 14.62
C THR A 56 3.83 -1.87 13.91
N ILE A 57 2.98 -1.01 14.50
CA ILE A 57 2.58 0.28 13.92
C ILE A 57 3.12 1.43 14.77
N PHE A 58 3.00 1.31 16.10
CA PHE A 58 3.21 2.40 17.04
C PHE A 58 4.33 2.11 18.02
N ASP A 59 5.04 3.17 18.40
CA ASP A 59 5.94 3.23 19.54
C ASP A 59 5.37 4.20 20.58
N SER A 60 5.67 3.98 21.86
CA SER A 60 5.39 4.92 22.96
C SER A 60 3.93 5.43 22.94
N TYR A 61 2.98 4.49 23.04
CA TYR A 61 1.56 4.77 22.96
C TYR A 61 0.89 4.95 24.33
N THR A 62 -0.18 5.73 24.35
CA THR A 62 -1.03 5.95 25.52
C THR A 62 -2.47 5.88 25.07
N ILE A 63 -3.21 4.88 25.57
CA ILE A 63 -4.63 4.68 25.32
C ILE A 63 -5.36 4.74 26.66
N GLN A 64 -6.26 5.71 26.80
CA GLN A 64 -7.11 5.88 27.99
C GLN A 64 -8.56 6.10 27.54
N SER A 65 -9.43 5.16 27.91
CA SER A 65 -10.85 5.18 27.58
C SER A 65 -11.69 4.68 28.73
N ALA A 66 -12.87 5.27 28.92
CA ALA A 66 -13.86 4.80 29.88
C ALA A 66 -14.47 3.45 29.50
N ALA A 67 -14.33 3.03 28.23
CA ALA A 67 -14.74 1.73 27.73
C ALA A 67 -13.59 0.72 27.84
N GLN A 68 -13.14 0.42 29.06
CA GLN A 68 -12.10 -0.59 29.34
C GLN A 68 -10.79 -0.37 28.55
N ASN A 69 -10.37 0.88 28.37
CA ASN A 69 -9.20 1.25 27.54
C ASN A 69 -9.26 0.80 26.07
N VAL A 70 -10.47 0.59 25.55
CA VAL A 70 -10.72 0.39 24.11
C VAL A 70 -11.27 1.68 23.51
N ILE A 71 -10.77 2.07 22.34
CA ILE A 71 -11.27 3.20 21.56
C ILE A 71 -11.65 2.68 20.18
N ASN A 72 -12.94 2.83 19.83
CA ASN A 72 -13.45 2.47 18.52
C ASN A 72 -13.66 3.74 17.69
N LEU A 73 -13.04 3.76 16.52
CA LEU A 73 -13.09 4.90 15.60
C LEU A 73 -13.54 4.42 14.22
N GLU A 74 -14.28 5.25 13.52
CA GLU A 74 -14.41 5.15 12.07
C GLU A 74 -13.51 6.20 11.43
N VAL A 75 -12.61 5.72 10.57
CA VAL A 75 -11.52 6.52 10.02
C VAL A 75 -11.62 6.53 8.49
N PRO A 76 -11.66 7.73 7.87
CA PRO A 76 -11.51 7.87 6.43
C PRO A 76 -10.10 7.50 5.98
N LEU A 77 -9.98 6.38 5.26
CA LEU A 77 -8.70 5.84 4.82
C LEU A 77 -8.00 6.74 3.79
N THR A 78 -8.76 7.46 2.97
CA THR A 78 -8.21 8.40 1.97
C THR A 78 -7.43 9.53 2.63
N SER A 79 -8.03 10.15 3.65
CA SER A 79 -7.42 11.22 4.43
C SER A 79 -6.25 10.73 5.27
N LEU A 80 -6.40 9.59 5.94
CA LEU A 80 -5.32 8.97 6.72
C LEU A 80 -4.12 8.62 5.85
N HIS A 81 -4.35 7.93 4.73
CA HIS A 81 -3.29 7.54 3.79
C HIS A 81 -2.58 8.77 3.22
N ARG A 82 -3.31 9.83 2.87
CA ARG A 82 -2.71 11.09 2.41
C ARG A 82 -1.81 11.72 3.48
N ALA A 83 -2.25 11.73 4.73
CA ALA A 83 -1.48 12.26 5.85
C ALA A 83 -0.22 11.42 6.14
N LEU A 84 -0.32 10.09 6.08
CA LEU A 84 0.83 9.20 6.22
C LEU A 84 1.82 9.34 5.07
N LYS A 85 1.34 9.54 3.84
CA LYS A 85 2.20 9.74 2.66
C LYS A 85 3.09 10.97 2.80
N SER A 86 2.60 12.06 3.40
CA SER A 86 3.43 13.24 3.69
C SER A 86 4.43 13.02 4.82
N ALA A 87 4.24 12.00 5.66
CA ALA A 87 5.16 11.66 6.73
C ALA A 87 6.31 10.73 6.27
N LEU A 88 6.29 10.24 5.01
CA LEU A 88 7.30 9.27 4.51
C LEU A 88 8.75 9.76 4.58
N GLN A 89 8.97 11.08 4.54
CA GLN A 89 10.29 11.71 4.63
C GLN A 89 10.50 12.44 5.97
N ALA A 90 9.62 12.17 6.95
CA ALA A 90 9.68 12.79 8.26
C ALA A 90 10.76 12.12 9.13
N SER A 91 11.39 12.92 9.98
CA SER A 91 12.27 12.41 11.03
C SER A 91 11.48 11.83 12.21
N SER A 92 10.27 12.35 12.47
CA SER A 92 9.35 11.79 13.46
C SER A 92 7.89 12.04 13.07
N ALA A 93 7.01 11.11 13.41
CA ALA A 93 5.57 11.28 13.24
C ALA A 93 4.83 10.77 14.49
N SER A 94 3.92 11.59 15.00
CA SER A 94 3.07 11.22 16.14
C SER A 94 1.61 11.49 15.83
N ILE A 95 0.74 10.58 16.28
CA ILE A 95 -0.69 10.64 16.04
C ILE A 95 -1.44 10.78 17.36
N ARG A 96 -2.48 11.61 17.38
CA ARG A 96 -3.23 11.89 18.61
C ARG A 96 -4.70 12.12 18.32
N LEU A 97 -5.56 11.61 19.19
CA LEU A 97 -6.98 11.95 19.18
C LEU A 97 -7.19 13.30 19.87
N THR A 98 -7.74 14.26 19.14
CA THR A 98 -8.09 15.60 19.61
C THR A 98 -9.57 15.88 19.34
N LYS A 99 -10.08 16.98 19.92
CA LYS A 99 -11.44 17.45 19.71
C LYS A 99 -11.37 18.94 19.43
N LYS A 100 -11.84 19.36 18.26
CA LYS A 100 -11.86 20.76 17.80
C LYS A 100 -13.26 21.07 17.28
N ASP A 101 -13.84 22.18 17.70
CA ASP A 101 -15.21 22.58 17.30
C ASP A 101 -16.26 21.47 17.49
N ASN A 102 -16.13 20.72 18.59
CA ASN A 102 -16.93 19.54 18.91
C ASN A 102 -16.77 18.32 17.98
N VAL A 103 -15.90 18.38 16.98
CA VAL A 103 -15.58 17.29 16.05
C VAL A 103 -14.36 16.50 16.56
N PRO A 104 -14.42 15.17 16.64
CA PRO A 104 -13.23 14.35 16.93
C PRO A 104 -12.30 14.31 15.73
N LEU A 105 -11.02 14.56 15.97
CA LEU A 105 -9.99 14.59 14.94
C LEU A 105 -8.81 13.70 15.33
N LEU A 106 -8.25 13.02 14.35
CA LEU A 106 -6.97 12.33 14.46
C LEU A 106 -5.90 13.28 13.91
N ALA A 107 -5.17 13.94 14.81
CA ALA A 107 -4.11 14.88 14.46
C ALA A 107 -2.78 14.13 14.32
N LEU A 108 -2.23 14.11 13.10
CA LEU A 108 -0.91 13.61 12.78
C LEU A 108 0.07 14.77 12.75
N THR A 109 0.97 14.83 13.73
CA THR A 109 2.08 15.78 13.79
C THR A 109 3.32 15.15 13.17
N ILE A 110 3.83 15.77 12.12
CA ILE A 110 4.95 15.34 11.31
C ILE A 110 6.09 16.33 11.54
N VAL A 111 7.24 15.83 11.93
CA VAL A 111 8.46 16.61 12.12
C VAL A 111 9.44 16.20 11.03
N THR A 112 9.94 17.16 10.26
CA THR A 112 10.94 16.94 9.23
C THR A 112 12.11 17.89 9.47
N THR A 113 13.31 17.34 9.71
CA THR A 113 14.56 18.10 9.74
C THR A 113 15.15 18.17 8.35
N SER A 114 15.52 19.37 7.91
CA SER A 114 16.17 19.61 6.62
C SER A 114 17.48 20.34 6.83
N THR A 115 18.57 19.72 6.39
CA THR A 115 19.91 20.34 6.39
C THR A 115 20.09 21.03 5.05
N SER A 116 19.86 22.34 4.99
CA SER A 116 20.21 23.11 3.80
C SER A 116 21.72 23.33 3.77
N ILE A 117 22.42 22.63 2.86
CA ILE A 117 23.79 22.99 2.49
C ILE A 117 23.69 24.30 1.70
N SER A 118 24.17 25.39 2.28
CA SER A 118 24.37 26.64 1.55
C SER A 118 25.51 26.44 0.55
N ASN A 119 25.17 26.17 -0.70
CA ASN A 119 26.14 26.26 -1.78
C ASN A 119 26.46 27.75 -1.94
N SER A 120 27.59 28.21 -1.39
CA SER A 120 28.10 29.55 -1.65
C SER A 120 28.59 29.61 -3.10
N GLY A 121 27.64 29.79 -4.02
CA GLY A 121 27.92 30.08 -5.41
C GLY A 121 28.57 31.44 -5.51
N THR A 122 29.88 31.45 -5.74
CA THR A 122 30.62 32.61 -6.23
C THR A 122 29.96 33.07 -7.53
N THR A 123 29.26 34.19 -7.44
CA THR A 123 28.68 34.91 -8.58
C THR A 123 29.81 35.50 -9.42
N SER A 124 30.23 34.81 -10.48
CA SER A 124 30.94 35.45 -11.59
C SER A 124 29.91 36.15 -12.48
N SER A 125 29.70 37.44 -12.24
CA SER A 125 28.93 38.32 -13.11
C SER A 125 29.71 38.60 -14.40
N SER A 126 29.32 37.97 -15.50
CA SER A 126 29.70 38.41 -16.85
C SER A 126 28.69 39.46 -17.32
N THR A 127 29.10 40.72 -17.33
CA THR A 127 28.34 41.84 -17.86
C THR A 127 28.55 41.95 -19.37
N THR A 128 27.43 41.92 -20.08
CA THR A 128 27.08 42.55 -21.36
C THR A 128 28.16 43.36 -22.11
N THR A 129 28.42 42.99 -23.37
CA THR A 129 28.66 43.97 -24.46
C THR A 129 27.99 43.53 -25.77
N THR A 130 27.41 44.53 -26.40
CA THR A 130 26.59 44.58 -27.61
C THR A 130 27.43 44.57 -28.90
N ALA A 131 26.88 43.94 -29.95
CA ALA A 131 26.90 44.26 -31.39
C ALA A 131 28.23 44.66 -32.08
N THR A 132 28.61 43.94 -33.15
CA THR A 132 28.39 44.35 -34.56
C THR A 132 29.11 43.43 -35.56
N THR A 133 28.56 43.45 -36.77
CA THR A 133 28.89 42.74 -38.02
C THR A 133 30.29 42.98 -38.60
N THR A 134 30.94 41.95 -39.16
CA THR A 134 31.32 41.78 -40.59
C THR A 134 32.42 40.71 -40.76
N ALA A 135 32.41 40.03 -41.91
CA ALA A 135 33.21 38.84 -42.27
C ALA A 135 34.60 39.21 -42.89
N PRO A 136 35.27 38.33 -43.65
CA PRO A 136 36.25 37.33 -43.17
C PRO A 136 37.66 37.57 -43.77
N HIS A 137 38.71 37.05 -43.13
CA HIS A 137 39.79 36.30 -43.79
C HIS A 137 40.85 35.81 -42.81
N GLY A 138 41.39 34.62 -43.11
CA GLY A 138 42.23 33.85 -42.21
C GLY A 138 43.72 34.19 -42.26
N GLY A 139 44.48 33.43 -41.49
CA GLY A 139 45.94 33.40 -41.53
C GLY A 139 46.60 33.64 -40.18
N ALA A 140 47.06 32.53 -39.58
CA ALA A 140 48.38 32.34 -38.99
C ALA A 140 48.95 33.33 -37.94
N LEU A 141 49.25 32.73 -36.78
CA LEU A 141 50.56 32.73 -36.10
C LEU A 141 51.06 34.00 -35.37
N SER A 142 51.27 33.78 -34.06
CA SER A 142 52.43 34.20 -33.23
C SER A 142 52.69 35.67 -32.84
N THR A 143 53.12 35.77 -31.57
CA THR A 143 54.14 36.67 -31.00
C THR A 143 53.76 38.15 -30.87
N SER A 144 53.40 38.62 -29.67
CA SER A 144 54.29 39.07 -28.57
C SER A 144 54.94 40.43 -28.80
N GLY A 145 54.81 41.32 -27.82
CA GLY A 145 55.52 42.60 -27.75
C GLY A 145 54.53 43.77 -27.83
N ALA A 146 54.05 44.29 -26.70
CA ALA A 146 54.73 45.24 -25.81
C ALA A 146 54.62 46.67 -26.34
N ASP A 147 53.90 47.53 -25.61
CA ASP A 147 54.25 48.94 -25.57
C ASP A 147 53.89 49.59 -24.23
N ASN A 148 54.80 50.49 -23.86
CA ASN A 148 54.93 51.26 -22.63
C ASN A 148 53.79 52.28 -22.43
N ASN A 149 53.48 52.67 -21.17
CA ASN A 149 54.07 53.85 -20.52
C ASN A 149 53.26 54.37 -19.28
N HIS A 150 53.90 54.32 -18.10
CA HIS A 150 54.01 55.29 -16.99
C HIS A 150 52.82 56.12 -16.43
N ASN A 151 52.51 55.92 -15.13
CA ASN A 151 52.91 56.76 -13.95
C ASN A 151 52.13 56.26 -12.70
N HIS A 152 52.76 55.73 -11.64
CA HIS A 152 53.42 56.38 -10.48
C HIS A 152 52.44 56.96 -9.43
N ASP A 153 52.33 56.32 -8.26
CA ASP A 153 52.83 56.82 -6.95
C ASP A 153 52.32 55.94 -5.77
N ASP A 154 53.08 55.98 -4.68
CA ASP A 154 53.25 55.04 -3.59
C ASP A 154 52.20 55.09 -2.46
N GLY A 155 52.15 54.03 -1.64
CA GLY A 155 51.38 54.02 -0.38
C GLY A 155 51.79 52.89 0.58
N PHE A 156 52.77 53.16 1.43
CA PHE A 156 53.20 52.31 2.56
C PHE A 156 52.54 52.71 3.90
N GLY A 157 52.27 51.71 4.75
CA GLY A 157 52.05 51.83 6.20
C GLY A 157 50.57 51.81 6.62
N PHE A 158 50.13 51.30 7.78
CA PHE A 158 50.72 50.69 8.97
C PHE A 158 49.52 50.28 9.87
N ASP A 159 49.66 49.18 10.63
CA ASP A 159 49.11 48.95 11.99
C ASP A 159 47.64 48.53 12.27
N GLY A 160 47.56 47.43 13.05
CA GLY A 160 46.97 47.46 14.39
C GLY A 160 45.46 47.41 14.52
N GLY A 161 44.91 46.26 14.89
CA GLY A 161 43.50 46.19 15.31
C GLY A 161 43.01 44.82 15.72
N THR A 162 43.16 44.53 17.01
CA THR A 162 42.64 43.37 17.73
C THR A 162 41.12 43.20 17.68
N SER A 163 40.67 41.97 17.92
CA SER A 163 39.34 41.54 18.41
C SER A 163 38.12 41.73 17.50
N SER A 164 37.72 40.65 16.82
CA SER A 164 36.52 39.92 17.26
C SER A 164 36.57 38.51 16.67
N SER A 165 36.41 37.55 17.57
CA SER A 165 36.23 36.14 17.30
C SER A 165 34.95 35.92 16.49
N SER A 166 35.04 36.05 15.16
CA SER A 166 34.05 35.48 14.25
C SER A 166 34.29 33.98 14.12
N PHE A 167 34.10 33.26 15.23
CA PHE A 167 33.79 31.83 15.21
C PHE A 167 32.35 31.64 14.71
N GLU A 168 32.00 32.19 13.56
CA GLU A 168 30.79 31.78 12.84
C GLU A 168 31.22 30.69 11.86
N CYS A 169 31.69 29.58 12.47
CA CYS A 169 31.87 28.34 11.76
C CYS A 169 30.49 27.92 11.23
N ALA A 170 30.46 27.52 9.98
CA ALA A 170 29.29 27.17 9.19
C ALA A 170 28.47 26.02 9.81
N PHE A 171 27.71 26.31 10.86
CA PHE A 171 26.56 25.48 11.23
C PHE A 171 25.51 25.71 10.14
N GLY A 172 25.46 24.81 9.16
CA GLY A 172 24.31 24.72 8.27
C GLY A 172 23.07 24.73 9.15
N ARG A 173 22.22 25.76 9.00
CA ARG A 173 21.00 25.90 9.81
C ARG A 173 20.13 24.68 9.57
N GLU A 174 20.12 23.76 10.52
CA GLU A 174 19.18 22.64 10.52
C GLU A 174 17.79 23.24 10.73
N ARG A 175 16.98 23.25 9.66
CA ARG A 175 15.63 23.80 9.71
C ARG A 175 14.67 22.66 10.00
N GLU A 176 14.13 22.66 11.21
CA GLU A 176 13.01 21.81 11.59
C GLU A 176 11.70 22.41 11.07
N THR A 177 10.91 21.58 10.40
CA THR A 177 9.57 21.94 9.93
C THR A 177 8.57 20.99 10.58
N VAL A 178 7.52 21.57 11.19
CA VAL A 178 6.47 20.81 11.86
C VAL A 178 5.16 21.01 11.11
N VAL A 179 4.57 19.93 10.61
CA VAL A 179 3.30 19.93 9.88
C VAL A 179 2.29 19.12 10.68
N THR A 180 1.12 19.68 10.96
CA THR A 180 0.02 18.94 11.58
C THR A 180 -1.10 18.74 10.57
N GLN A 181 -1.52 17.49 10.38
CA GLN A 181 -2.68 17.13 9.55
C GLN A 181 -3.81 16.59 10.41
N GLU A 182 -4.99 17.18 10.27
CA GLU A 182 -6.18 16.81 11.01
C GLU A 182 -7.06 15.92 10.12
N VAL A 183 -7.32 14.69 10.56
CA VAL A 183 -8.25 13.76 9.90
C VAL A 183 -9.53 13.67 10.72
N PRO A 184 -10.70 14.08 10.20
CA PRO A 184 -11.96 13.92 10.91
C PRO A 184 -12.29 12.45 11.09
N VAL A 185 -12.61 12.05 12.32
CA VAL A 185 -12.98 10.68 12.68
C VAL A 185 -14.29 10.67 13.44
N ARG A 186 -15.01 9.55 13.39
CA ARG A 186 -16.23 9.35 14.16
C ARG A 186 -15.93 8.38 15.30
N VAL A 187 -16.24 8.77 16.53
CA VAL A 187 -16.11 7.89 17.70
C VAL A 187 -17.35 7.01 17.76
N LEU A 188 -17.16 5.69 17.83
CA LEU A 188 -18.25 4.72 17.88
C LEU A 188 -18.50 4.28 19.32
N SER A 189 -19.78 4.11 19.69
CA SER A 189 -20.14 3.55 20.99
C SER A 189 -19.86 2.03 21.02
N PRO A 190 -19.63 1.45 22.20
CA PRO A 190 -19.44 0.00 22.33
C PRO A 190 -20.61 -0.83 21.78
N GLU A 191 -21.84 -0.31 21.89
CA GLU A 191 -23.05 -0.97 21.38
C GLU A 191 -23.05 -1.10 19.86
N THR A 192 -22.64 -0.05 19.13
CA THR A 192 -22.53 -0.10 17.66
C THR A 192 -21.50 -1.12 17.21
N VAL A 193 -20.44 -1.34 18.01
CA VAL A 193 -19.35 -2.26 17.68
C VAL A 193 -19.62 -3.69 18.16
N ALA A 194 -20.57 -3.89 19.08
CA ALA A 194 -20.90 -5.23 19.59
C ALA A 194 -21.40 -6.18 18.50
N GLY A 195 -22.04 -5.67 17.44
CA GLY A 195 -22.45 -6.45 16.29
C GLY A 195 -21.34 -6.72 15.27
N LEU A 196 -20.19 -6.05 15.40
CA LEU A 196 -19.06 -6.21 14.48
C LEU A 196 -18.16 -7.34 14.97
N HIS A 197 -18.35 -8.51 14.39
CA HIS A 197 -17.51 -9.69 14.65
C HIS A 197 -16.81 -10.14 13.39
N GLU A 198 -15.74 -10.93 13.57
CA GLU A 198 -15.06 -11.57 12.46
C GLU A 198 -16.05 -12.47 11.68
N PRO A 199 -16.04 -12.44 10.34
CA PRO A 199 -16.89 -13.31 9.53
C PRO A 199 -16.63 -14.78 9.85
N ARG A 200 -17.68 -15.54 10.21
CA ARG A 200 -17.58 -16.98 10.35
C ARG A 200 -17.65 -17.62 8.97
N CYS A 201 -16.61 -18.34 8.58
CA CYS A 201 -16.58 -19.10 7.33
C CYS A 201 -16.69 -20.61 7.58
N ARG A 202 -17.00 -21.34 6.50
CA ARG A 202 -16.95 -22.80 6.48
C ARG A 202 -15.48 -23.26 6.56
N GLU A 203 -15.29 -24.52 6.92
CA GLU A 203 -13.98 -25.16 6.89
C GLU A 203 -13.45 -25.20 5.44
N PRO A 204 -12.18 -24.84 5.22
CA PRO A 204 -11.63 -24.75 3.87
C PRO A 204 -11.30 -26.13 3.29
N ASP A 205 -11.69 -26.34 2.03
CA ASP A 205 -11.41 -27.58 1.29
C ASP A 205 -9.95 -27.68 0.87
N VAL A 206 -9.29 -26.55 0.56
CA VAL A 206 -7.88 -26.53 0.18
C VAL A 206 -7.21 -25.32 0.81
N HIS A 207 -6.01 -25.50 1.37
CA HIS A 207 -5.18 -24.41 1.84
C HIS A 207 -3.80 -24.49 1.18
N ILE A 208 -3.32 -23.38 0.63
CA ILE A 208 -2.08 -23.34 -0.15
C ILE A 208 -1.35 -22.02 0.07
N LEU A 209 -0.02 -22.06 0.07
CA LEU A 209 0.79 -20.85 0.06
C LEU A 209 0.78 -20.23 -1.32
N LEU A 210 0.43 -18.95 -1.39
CA LEU A 210 0.43 -18.25 -2.67
C LEU A 210 1.86 -17.89 -3.11
N PRO A 211 2.12 -17.89 -4.43
CA PRO A 211 3.34 -17.29 -4.98
C PRO A 211 3.35 -15.76 -4.71
N PRO A 212 4.48 -15.08 -4.96
CA PRO A 212 4.58 -13.64 -4.72
C PRO A 212 3.41 -12.86 -5.32
N LEU A 213 2.64 -12.17 -4.47
CA LEU A 213 1.37 -11.53 -4.87
C LEU A 213 1.54 -10.51 -5.99
N LEU A 214 2.71 -9.88 -6.11
CA LEU A 214 2.99 -8.93 -7.19
C LEU A 214 3.03 -9.63 -8.57
N GLN A 215 3.54 -10.85 -8.63
CA GLN A 215 3.55 -11.66 -9.86
C GLN A 215 2.13 -12.14 -10.18
N LEU A 216 1.42 -12.64 -9.17
CA LEU A 216 0.03 -13.08 -9.31
C LEU A 216 -0.88 -11.94 -9.78
N LYS A 217 -0.71 -10.75 -9.19
CA LYS A 217 -1.36 -9.51 -9.61
C LYS A 217 -1.08 -9.17 -11.06
N GLY A 218 0.19 -9.21 -11.46
CA GLY A 218 0.60 -8.87 -12.82
C GLY A 218 -0.08 -9.77 -13.85
N ILE A 219 -0.24 -11.06 -13.56
CA ILE A 219 -0.93 -12.02 -14.42
C ILE A 219 -2.45 -11.79 -14.41
N SER A 220 -3.06 -11.63 -13.23
CA SER A 220 -4.51 -11.42 -13.10
C SER A 220 -4.98 -10.12 -13.75
N ASP A 221 -4.20 -9.04 -13.63
CA ASP A 221 -4.50 -7.75 -14.25
C ASP A 221 -4.47 -7.87 -15.79
N ARG A 222 -3.55 -8.66 -16.35
CA ARG A 222 -3.51 -8.93 -17.80
C ARG A 222 -4.71 -9.74 -18.26
N PHE A 223 -5.10 -10.79 -17.52
CA PHE A 223 -6.29 -11.60 -17.84
C PHE A 223 -7.55 -10.74 -17.85
N THR A 224 -7.71 -9.92 -16.80
CA THR A 224 -8.83 -8.96 -16.68
C THR A 224 -8.87 -8.00 -17.88
N LYS A 225 -7.72 -7.44 -18.29
CA LYS A 225 -7.65 -6.56 -19.47
C LYS A 225 -8.03 -7.28 -20.76
N LEU A 226 -7.54 -8.50 -20.97
CA LEU A 226 -7.85 -9.30 -22.16
C LEU A 226 -9.34 -9.62 -22.26
N ALA A 227 -9.98 -9.98 -21.15
CA ALA A 227 -11.43 -10.22 -21.15
C ALA A 227 -12.25 -8.95 -21.44
N LEU A 228 -11.84 -7.79 -20.93
CA LEU A 228 -12.51 -6.53 -21.23
C LEU A 228 -12.38 -6.13 -22.71
N VAL A 229 -11.26 -6.42 -23.35
CA VAL A 229 -11.07 -6.18 -24.80
C VAL A 229 -11.93 -7.14 -25.61
N GLY A 230 -11.94 -8.43 -25.26
CA GLY A 230 -12.80 -9.42 -25.92
C GLY A 230 -14.29 -9.07 -25.84
N ALA A 231 -14.75 -8.61 -24.68
CA ALA A 231 -16.14 -8.18 -24.50
C ALA A 231 -16.53 -6.98 -25.40
N LYS A 232 -15.62 -6.01 -25.58
CA LYS A 232 -15.87 -4.84 -26.45
C LYS A 232 -15.92 -5.20 -27.93
N SER A 233 -15.16 -6.22 -28.35
CA SER A 233 -15.16 -6.71 -29.73
C SER A 233 -16.46 -7.45 -30.10
N GLY A 234 -17.19 -7.99 -29.12
CA GLY A 234 -18.47 -8.67 -29.33
C GLY A 234 -19.68 -7.74 -29.51
N THR A 235 -19.56 -6.45 -29.17
CA THR A 235 -20.62 -5.43 -29.35
C THR A 235 -20.42 -4.54 -30.58
N GLY A 236 -19.62 -4.99 -31.55
CA GLY A 236 -19.32 -4.26 -32.78
C GLY A 236 -20.32 -4.51 -33.92
N ALA A 237 -21.55 -4.01 -33.79
CA ALA A 237 -22.41 -3.73 -34.94
C ALA A 237 -22.94 -2.29 -34.86
N GLY A 238 -22.24 -1.37 -35.53
CA GLY A 238 -22.76 -0.07 -35.97
C GLY A 238 -22.38 1.15 -35.12
N GLY A 239 -21.48 2.00 -35.65
CA GLY A 239 -21.37 3.40 -35.21
C GLY A 239 -19.95 3.97 -35.27
N LEU A 240 -19.53 4.43 -36.45
CA LEU A 240 -18.34 5.27 -36.60
C LEU A 240 -18.65 6.69 -36.11
N GLY A 241 -17.76 7.25 -35.27
CA GLY A 241 -17.65 8.69 -35.02
C GLY A 241 -18.08 9.14 -33.61
N GLY A 242 -17.12 9.26 -32.70
CA GLY A 242 -17.34 9.88 -31.39
C GLY A 242 -16.04 10.08 -30.63
N THR A 243 -15.67 11.34 -30.42
CA THR A 243 -14.41 11.83 -29.87
C THR A 243 -14.15 11.41 -28.41
N ALA A 244 -12.86 11.34 -28.07
CA ALA A 244 -12.30 10.85 -26.80
C ALA A 244 -12.48 11.82 -25.59
N VAL A 245 -13.72 12.24 -25.31
CA VAL A 245 -14.03 13.10 -24.13
C VAL A 245 -15.03 12.50 -23.14
N ALA A 246 -15.50 11.27 -23.36
CA ALA A 246 -16.45 10.61 -22.46
C ALA A 246 -15.81 9.68 -21.39
N ALA A 247 -14.52 9.84 -21.08
CA ALA A 247 -13.83 8.99 -20.10
C ALA A 247 -13.97 9.47 -18.64
N ALA A 248 -14.47 10.68 -18.38
CA ALA A 248 -14.50 11.28 -17.05
C ALA A 248 -15.88 11.30 -16.35
N ALA A 249 -16.97 10.96 -17.04
CA ALA A 249 -18.34 11.09 -16.50
C ALA A 249 -19.00 9.75 -16.07
N ALA A 250 -18.29 8.63 -16.16
CA ALA A 250 -18.82 7.29 -15.83
C ALA A 250 -18.43 6.81 -14.41
N ALA A 251 -18.12 7.73 -13.49
CA ALA A 251 -17.70 7.40 -12.13
C ALA A 251 -18.86 7.28 -11.11
N SER A 252 -20.13 7.40 -11.54
CA SER A 252 -21.27 7.53 -10.63
C SER A 252 -22.53 6.73 -10.98
N SER A 253 -22.44 5.63 -11.74
CA SER A 253 -23.59 4.72 -11.92
C SER A 253 -23.20 3.23 -11.93
N SER A 254 -23.83 2.48 -11.04
CA SER A 254 -23.53 1.11 -10.62
C SER A 254 -24.28 0.04 -11.44
N SER A 255 -24.40 0.17 -12.76
CA SER A 255 -25.10 -0.85 -13.57
C SER A 255 -24.45 -1.15 -14.93
N SER A 256 -23.99 -2.39 -15.08
CA SER A 256 -23.70 -3.14 -16.33
C SER A 256 -22.37 -2.93 -17.06
N MET A 257 -21.26 -2.69 -16.36
CA MET A 257 -19.95 -3.04 -16.93
C MET A 257 -19.77 -4.56 -16.91
N PRO A 258 -19.22 -5.20 -17.98
CA PRO A 258 -18.98 -6.64 -17.99
C PRO A 258 -18.03 -7.00 -16.84
N ARG A 259 -18.54 -7.76 -15.86
CA ARG A 259 -17.74 -8.29 -14.75
C ARG A 259 -16.82 -9.36 -15.30
N THR A 260 -15.52 -9.16 -15.13
CA THR A 260 -14.51 -10.13 -15.55
C THR A 260 -14.47 -11.24 -14.51
N ARG A 261 -15.06 -12.38 -14.83
CA ARG A 261 -15.08 -13.56 -13.97
C ARG A 261 -13.74 -14.29 -14.11
N LEU A 262 -12.88 -14.15 -13.11
CA LEU A 262 -11.69 -14.97 -12.94
C LEU A 262 -12.06 -16.23 -12.18
N GLU A 263 -11.50 -17.35 -12.59
CA GLU A 263 -11.63 -18.62 -11.89
C GLU A 263 -10.28 -18.96 -11.26
N MET A 264 -10.27 -19.14 -9.94
CA MET A 264 -9.10 -19.55 -9.18
C MET A 264 -9.35 -20.94 -8.64
N ALA A 265 -8.44 -21.87 -8.92
CA ALA A 265 -8.52 -23.22 -8.42
C ALA A 265 -7.21 -23.61 -7.75
N ALA A 266 -7.26 -24.39 -6.68
CA ALA A 266 -6.08 -24.94 -6.02
C ALA A 266 -6.30 -26.39 -5.61
N ASN A 267 -5.20 -27.12 -5.39
CA ASN A 267 -5.24 -28.48 -4.85
C ASN A 267 -4.33 -28.63 -3.61
N MET A 268 -4.45 -29.78 -2.95
CA MET A 268 -3.63 -30.16 -1.78
C MET A 268 -2.25 -30.75 -2.14
N HIS A 269 -1.80 -30.56 -3.38
CA HIS A 269 -0.48 -31.00 -3.87
C HIS A 269 0.36 -29.85 -4.43
N GLY A 270 0.15 -28.63 -3.94
CA GLY A 270 0.98 -27.49 -4.31
C GLY A 270 0.73 -26.93 -5.71
N CYS A 271 -0.45 -27.17 -6.30
CA CYS A 271 -0.83 -26.58 -7.57
C CYS A 271 -1.89 -25.49 -7.38
N LEU A 272 -1.67 -24.35 -8.01
CA LEU A 272 -2.60 -23.23 -8.12
C LEU A 272 -2.87 -22.98 -9.60
N ARG A 273 -4.11 -22.71 -9.96
CA ARG A 273 -4.54 -22.38 -11.32
C ARG A 273 -5.37 -21.11 -11.29
N LEU A 274 -5.03 -20.16 -12.14
CA LEU A 274 -5.83 -18.99 -12.43
C LEU A 274 -6.27 -19.09 -13.88
N SER A 275 -7.56 -19.02 -14.14
CA SER A 275 -8.12 -19.08 -15.49
C SER A 275 -9.13 -17.98 -15.73
N ILE A 276 -9.31 -17.66 -17.00
CA ILE A 276 -10.35 -16.78 -17.49
C ILE A 276 -10.95 -17.39 -18.75
N ARG A 277 -12.27 -17.35 -18.87
CA ARG A 277 -13.02 -17.88 -20.01
C ARG A 277 -13.94 -16.79 -20.54
N THR A 278 -13.83 -16.51 -21.83
CA THR A 278 -14.71 -15.64 -22.61
C THR A 278 -15.11 -16.36 -23.90
N ASP A 279 -16.08 -15.82 -24.63
CA ASP A 279 -16.55 -16.41 -25.89
C ASP A 279 -15.44 -16.52 -26.95
N ALA A 280 -14.48 -15.59 -26.91
CA ALA A 280 -13.38 -15.54 -27.86
C ALA A 280 -12.11 -16.26 -27.40
N MET A 281 -11.93 -16.49 -26.09
CA MET A 281 -10.65 -16.94 -25.54
C MET A 281 -10.80 -17.67 -24.21
N SER A 282 -9.99 -18.72 -24.02
CA SER A 282 -9.75 -19.32 -22.70
C SER A 282 -8.26 -19.28 -22.40
N ILE A 283 -7.88 -18.69 -21.26
CA ILE A 283 -6.49 -18.62 -20.79
C ILE A 283 -6.43 -19.24 -19.40
N SER A 284 -5.40 -20.04 -19.15
CA SER A 284 -5.06 -20.53 -17.82
C SER A 284 -3.58 -20.37 -17.55
N SER A 285 -3.23 -19.97 -16.33
CA SER A 285 -1.88 -20.03 -15.79
C SER A 285 -1.88 -20.97 -14.59
N VAL A 286 -0.90 -21.88 -14.55
CA VAL A 286 -0.75 -22.88 -13.49
C VAL A 286 0.60 -22.67 -12.83
N TRP A 287 0.60 -22.63 -11.50
CA TRP A 287 1.78 -22.66 -10.66
C TRP A 287 1.84 -24.03 -9.98
N THR A 288 3.02 -24.63 -9.95
CA THR A 288 3.28 -25.93 -9.34
C THR A 288 4.42 -25.80 -8.32
N GLY A 289 4.55 -26.78 -7.43
CA GLY A 289 5.60 -26.78 -6.41
C GLY A 289 5.37 -25.78 -5.27
N LEU A 290 4.12 -25.34 -5.06
CA LEU A 290 3.74 -24.58 -3.87
C LEU A 290 3.63 -25.52 -2.67
N SER A 291 3.67 -24.96 -1.46
CA SER A 291 3.55 -25.75 -0.22
C SER A 291 2.15 -25.57 0.38
N ASN A 292 1.59 -26.68 0.88
CA ASN A 292 0.36 -26.69 1.66
C ASN A 292 0.76 -26.76 3.15
N PRO A 293 0.48 -25.72 3.96
CA PRO A 293 0.79 -25.72 5.39
C PRO A 293 -0.03 -26.80 6.11
N GLU A 294 0.49 -27.40 7.19
CA GLU A 294 -0.28 -28.37 7.96
C GLU A 294 -1.29 -27.68 8.87
N LEU A 295 -2.44 -28.33 9.10
CA LEU A 295 -3.46 -27.83 10.02
C LEU A 295 -3.01 -28.07 11.46
N ASP A 296 -3.09 -27.04 12.29
CA ASP A 296 -2.84 -27.15 13.72
C ASP A 296 -4.02 -27.87 14.41
N PRO A 297 -3.79 -29.02 15.09
CA PRO A 297 -4.82 -29.73 15.83
C PRO A 297 -5.52 -28.89 16.91
N ALA A 298 -4.86 -27.87 17.44
CA ALA A 298 -5.45 -26.98 18.45
C ALA A 298 -6.53 -26.04 17.87
N GLN A 299 -6.50 -25.79 16.55
CA GLN A 299 -7.42 -24.86 15.89
C GLN A 299 -8.56 -25.56 15.12
N VAL A 300 -8.50 -26.88 14.96
CA VAL A 300 -9.54 -27.67 14.27
C VAL A 300 -10.56 -28.19 15.28
N THR A 301 -11.85 -28.02 14.96
CA THR A 301 -12.95 -28.54 15.78
C THR A 301 -12.86 -30.07 15.85
N GLY A 302 -12.64 -30.63 17.04
CA GLY A 302 -12.48 -32.08 17.22
C GLY A 302 -11.02 -32.58 17.20
N GLY A 303 -10.03 -31.68 17.21
CA GLY A 303 -8.62 -32.06 17.38
C GLY A 303 -8.09 -32.94 16.26
N GLU A 304 -7.37 -34.01 16.61
CA GLU A 304 -6.79 -34.96 15.65
C GLU A 304 -7.86 -35.75 14.86
N GLU A 305 -9.00 -36.08 15.47
CA GLU A 305 -10.09 -36.76 14.79
C GLU A 305 -10.80 -35.82 13.81
N GLY A 306 -10.94 -34.54 14.16
CA GLY A 306 -11.45 -33.49 13.27
C GLY A 306 -10.59 -33.31 12.02
N ILE A 307 -9.25 -33.38 12.16
CA ILE A 307 -8.32 -33.29 11.01
C ILE A 307 -8.55 -34.44 10.01
N ARG A 308 -8.87 -35.64 10.49
CA ARG A 308 -9.08 -36.81 9.61
C ARG A 308 -10.35 -36.68 8.77
N ASP A 309 -11.41 -36.12 9.33
CA ASP A 309 -12.67 -35.90 8.61
C ASP A 309 -12.69 -34.56 7.83
N HIS A 310 -11.72 -33.69 8.09
CA HIS A 310 -11.61 -32.36 7.50
C HIS A 310 -11.59 -32.43 5.97
N PRO A 311 -12.31 -31.52 5.27
CA PRO A 311 -12.42 -31.55 3.81
C PRO A 311 -11.07 -31.49 3.09
N SER A 312 -10.07 -30.80 3.67
CA SER A 312 -8.70 -30.79 3.10
C SER A 312 -8.00 -32.14 3.07
N THR A 313 -8.27 -33.01 4.05
CA THR A 313 -7.68 -34.35 4.10
C THR A 313 -8.29 -35.23 3.01
N LYS A 314 -9.61 -35.14 2.81
CA LYS A 314 -10.30 -35.80 1.69
C LYS A 314 -9.83 -35.30 0.32
N MET A 315 -9.65 -33.99 0.17
CA MET A 315 -9.15 -33.40 -1.08
C MET A 315 -7.70 -33.78 -1.38
N LYS A 316 -6.90 -34.08 -0.35
CA LYS A 316 -5.54 -34.61 -0.49
C LYS A 316 -5.51 -36.07 -1.00
N GLU A 317 -6.55 -36.84 -0.76
CA GLU A 317 -6.67 -38.22 -1.25
C GLU A 317 -7.13 -38.30 -2.71
N LEU A 318 -7.89 -37.31 -3.18
CA LEU A 318 -8.46 -37.27 -4.53
C LEU A 318 -7.53 -36.62 -5.58
N GLY A 319 -6.50 -35.89 -5.15
CA GLY A 319 -5.65 -35.11 -6.04
C GLY A 319 -4.46 -35.88 -6.62
N SER A 320 -3.81 -35.29 -7.62
CA SER A 320 -2.50 -35.73 -8.13
C SER A 320 -1.48 -34.59 -8.08
N ALA A 321 -0.22 -34.94 -7.79
CA ALA A 321 0.90 -34.01 -7.74
C ALA A 321 1.25 -33.37 -9.09
N ASP A 322 0.87 -34.01 -10.19
CA ASP A 322 1.14 -33.50 -11.55
C ASP A 322 0.20 -32.34 -11.96
N GLY A 323 -0.86 -32.07 -11.17
CA GLY A 323 -1.82 -31.01 -11.47
C GLY A 323 -2.64 -31.23 -12.75
N ARG A 324 -2.59 -32.44 -13.33
CA ARG A 324 -3.30 -32.83 -14.56
C ARG A 324 -4.67 -33.46 -14.31
N SER A 325 -4.85 -34.08 -13.15
CA SER A 325 -6.18 -34.57 -12.74
C SER A 325 -7.06 -33.37 -12.42
N GLU A 326 -8.33 -33.40 -12.85
CA GLU A 326 -9.33 -32.40 -12.45
C GLU A 326 -9.94 -32.71 -11.07
N GLU A 327 -9.70 -33.91 -10.54
CA GLU A 327 -10.12 -34.33 -9.21
C GLU A 327 -9.24 -33.67 -8.12
N GLY A 328 -9.86 -33.35 -6.97
CA GLY A 328 -9.17 -32.73 -5.83
C GLY A 328 -8.87 -31.22 -5.99
N TRP A 329 -9.51 -30.53 -6.95
CA TRP A 329 -9.41 -29.07 -7.08
C TRP A 329 -10.57 -28.35 -6.40
N ALA A 330 -10.25 -27.39 -5.53
CA ALA A 330 -11.20 -26.43 -5.01
C ALA A 330 -11.20 -25.17 -5.89
N THR A 331 -12.36 -24.82 -6.46
CA THR A 331 -12.49 -23.71 -7.42
C THR A 331 -13.36 -22.60 -6.85
N VAL A 332 -12.93 -21.34 -7.03
CA VAL A 332 -13.64 -20.14 -6.59
C VAL A 332 -13.68 -19.14 -7.75
N ARG A 333 -14.81 -18.47 -7.95
CA ARG A 333 -15.01 -17.49 -9.02
C ARG A 333 -15.05 -16.09 -8.44
N ILE A 334 -14.15 -15.22 -8.89
CA ILE A 334 -13.95 -13.88 -8.33
C ILE A 334 -13.97 -12.82 -9.43
N ASP A 335 -14.30 -11.58 -9.05
CA ASP A 335 -14.25 -10.45 -9.99
C ASP A 335 -12.80 -9.97 -10.12
N GLY A 336 -12.33 -9.83 -11.36
CA GLY A 336 -10.96 -9.41 -11.64
C GLY A 336 -10.58 -8.02 -11.13
N ARG A 337 -11.54 -7.09 -11.02
CA ARG A 337 -11.28 -5.75 -10.44
C ARG A 337 -11.13 -5.83 -8.93
N ASP A 338 -12.00 -6.58 -8.28
CA ASP A 338 -11.94 -6.76 -6.83
C ASP A 338 -10.69 -7.56 -6.42
N TRP A 339 -10.39 -8.64 -7.16
CA TRP A 339 -9.14 -9.37 -7.00
C TRP A 339 -7.90 -8.47 -7.16
N GLY A 340 -7.92 -7.59 -8.16
CA GLY A 340 -6.85 -6.62 -8.38
C GLY A 340 -6.63 -5.66 -7.20
N LYS A 341 -7.69 -5.30 -6.46
CA LYS A 341 -7.61 -4.50 -5.22
C LYS A 341 -7.04 -5.33 -4.06
N VAL A 342 -7.51 -6.57 -3.88
CA VAL A 342 -7.02 -7.50 -2.84
C VAL A 342 -5.52 -7.72 -2.97
N MET A 343 -5.04 -7.96 -4.19
CA MET A 343 -3.61 -8.15 -4.46
C MET A 343 -2.74 -6.93 -4.20
N SER A 344 -3.31 -5.74 -3.96
CA SER A 344 -2.55 -4.55 -3.60
C SER A 344 -1.83 -4.68 -2.24
N VAL A 345 -2.28 -5.62 -1.39
CA VAL A 345 -1.61 -6.00 -0.13
C VAL A 345 -0.20 -6.55 -0.36
N GLY A 346 0.10 -7.06 -1.56
CA GLY A 346 1.43 -7.56 -1.91
C GLY A 346 2.58 -6.54 -1.77
N ARG A 347 2.27 -5.24 -1.59
CA ARG A 347 3.25 -4.18 -1.28
C ARG A 347 3.80 -4.26 0.14
N LEU A 348 3.05 -4.87 1.07
CA LEU A 348 3.46 -5.11 2.45
C LEU A 348 4.47 -6.25 2.54
N GLY A 349 4.50 -7.12 1.53
CA GLY A 349 5.27 -8.36 1.57
C GLY A 349 4.62 -9.39 2.49
N GLY A 350 5.42 -10.34 2.97
CA GLY A 350 4.97 -11.38 3.89
C GLY A 350 4.52 -12.67 3.21
N ARG A 351 4.10 -13.62 4.06
CA ARG A 351 3.63 -14.94 3.65
C ARG A 351 2.11 -14.91 3.55
N VAL A 352 1.57 -15.48 2.47
CA VAL A 352 0.12 -15.49 2.24
C VAL A 352 -0.37 -16.92 2.11
N ILE A 353 -1.30 -17.30 2.98
CA ILE A 353 -2.00 -18.57 2.93
C ILE A 353 -3.38 -18.30 2.33
N ALA A 354 -3.72 -19.01 1.25
CA ALA A 354 -5.04 -18.97 0.64
C ALA A 354 -5.82 -20.23 1.00
N CYS A 355 -7.00 -20.03 1.59
CA CYS A 355 -7.94 -21.07 1.97
C CYS A 355 -9.17 -21.00 1.04
N PHE A 356 -9.36 -22.05 0.25
CA PHE A 356 -10.43 -22.19 -0.74
C PHE A 356 -11.57 -22.98 -0.12
N CYS A 357 -12.75 -22.37 -0.09
CA CYS A 357 -14.03 -23.06 0.11
C CYS A 357 -14.66 -23.23 -1.28
N HIS A 358 -14.66 -24.45 -1.81
CA HIS A 358 -15.08 -24.81 -3.16
C HIS A 358 -16.45 -24.19 -3.49
N GLU A 359 -16.49 -23.34 -4.51
CA GLU A 359 -17.64 -22.55 -5.00
C GLU A 359 -18.27 -21.55 -4.01
N HIS A 360 -17.72 -21.38 -2.80
CA HIS A 360 -18.31 -20.52 -1.77
C HIS A 360 -17.50 -19.26 -1.52
N ALA A 361 -16.21 -19.39 -1.19
CA ALA A 361 -15.38 -18.26 -0.77
C ALA A 361 -13.89 -18.58 -0.85
N LEU A 362 -13.09 -17.52 -0.97
CA LEU A 362 -11.64 -17.54 -0.84
C LEU A 362 -11.25 -16.67 0.34
N ILE A 363 -10.54 -17.25 1.30
CA ILE A 363 -10.03 -16.58 2.49
C ILE A 363 -8.52 -16.44 2.32
N LEU A 364 -7.98 -15.23 2.47
CA LEU A 364 -6.52 -15.01 2.43
C LEU A 364 -6.04 -14.54 3.79
N TYR A 365 -5.11 -15.29 4.37
CA TYR A 365 -4.37 -14.90 5.56
C TYR A 365 -3.02 -14.33 5.12
N VAL A 366 -2.81 -13.04 5.35
CA VAL A 366 -1.56 -12.34 5.03
C VAL A 366 -0.84 -12.06 6.33
N TYR A 367 0.27 -12.77 6.54
CA TYR A 367 1.14 -12.57 7.70
C TYR A 367 2.16 -11.51 7.36
N LEU A 368 2.18 -10.44 8.16
CA LEU A 368 3.14 -9.37 7.97
C LEU A 368 4.51 -9.78 8.51
N PRO A 369 5.60 -9.48 7.79
CA PRO A 369 6.94 -9.72 8.32
C PRO A 369 7.15 -8.82 9.53
N ASN A 370 7.50 -9.41 10.67
CA ASN A 370 7.86 -8.70 11.88
C ASN A 370 9.33 -8.99 12.23
N ASP A 371 10.07 -7.98 12.71
CA ASP A 371 11.48 -8.11 13.04
C ASP A 371 11.73 -9.10 14.21
N ASN A 372 10.69 -9.35 15.01
CA ASN A 372 10.74 -10.23 16.18
C ASN A 372 10.51 -11.72 15.85
N GLY A 373 10.23 -12.07 14.59
CA GLY A 373 10.02 -13.47 14.16
C GLY A 373 8.76 -14.17 14.69
N LEU A 374 7.94 -13.48 15.49
CA LEU A 374 6.61 -13.92 15.89
C LEU A 374 5.58 -13.28 14.95
N ASP A 375 4.89 -14.11 14.16
CA ASP A 375 3.84 -13.73 13.21
C ASP A 375 2.55 -13.29 13.94
N GLU A 376 2.61 -12.22 14.73
CA GLU A 376 1.45 -11.75 15.54
C GLU A 376 0.48 -10.85 14.76
N SER A 377 0.88 -10.36 13.58
CA SER A 377 0.06 -9.46 12.75
C SER A 377 -0.47 -10.17 11.51
N VAL A 378 -1.78 -10.36 11.45
CA VAL A 378 -2.49 -11.06 10.38
C VAL A 378 -3.56 -10.18 9.75
N LEU A 379 -3.60 -10.14 8.42
CA LEU A 379 -4.70 -9.56 7.66
C LEU A 379 -5.49 -10.69 7.00
N THR A 380 -6.75 -10.81 7.38
CA THR A 380 -7.67 -11.78 6.80
C THR A 380 -8.58 -11.11 5.79
N TYR A 381 -8.55 -11.59 4.54
CA TYR A 381 -9.41 -11.13 3.46
C TYR A 381 -10.47 -12.18 3.17
N TYR A 382 -11.73 -11.77 3.13
CA TYR A 382 -12.87 -12.64 2.84
C TYR A 382 -13.46 -12.27 1.48
N VAL A 383 -13.23 -13.13 0.48
CA VAL A 383 -13.68 -12.94 -0.90
C VAL A 383 -14.80 -13.93 -1.19
N SER A 384 -16.01 -13.45 -1.41
CA SER A 384 -17.14 -14.30 -1.79
C SER A 384 -17.00 -14.81 -3.23
N SER A 385 -17.30 -16.09 -3.45
CA SER A 385 -17.42 -16.65 -4.79
C SER A 385 -18.71 -16.21 -5.45
N TYR A 386 -18.69 -15.95 -6.76
CA TYR A 386 -19.91 -15.90 -7.55
C TYR A 386 -20.41 -17.31 -7.86
N SER A 387 -21.73 -17.49 -7.85
CA SER A 387 -22.37 -18.69 -8.39
C SER A 387 -22.15 -18.77 -9.90
N ALA A 388 -22.16 -19.98 -10.44
CA ALA A 388 -22.00 -20.26 -11.88
C ALA A 388 -23.03 -19.49 -12.74
#